data_AF-A0A8S4C2L3-F1
#
_entry.id   AF-A0A8S4C2L3-F1
#
_cell.length_a   1.000
_cell.length_b   1.000
_cell.length_c   1.000
_cell.angle_alpha   90.00
_cell.angle_beta   90.00
_cell.angle_gamma   90.00
#
_symmetry.space_group_name_H-M   'P 1'
#
loop_
_entity.id
_entity.type
_entity.pdbx_description
1 polymer ?
#
loop_
_entity_poly.entity_id
_entity_poly.type
_entity_poly.pdbx_seq_one_letter_code
_entity_poly.pdbx_strand_id
1 'polypeptide(L)'
;VCSLGIKNILVLGHTQCGGIANILETKKQPALKESFIAKWMELANMACSDAINSCNYLSKEEQVDQCGRYAMMESLRNLLTFPWILDRVNSSALEIHLWNFDLRKGFLEVYNKEQDKFMHLK
;
A
#
# COMPACT_ATOMS: atom_id res chain seq x y z
N VAL A 1 -4.91 -17.24 -9.00
CA VAL A 1 -3.64 -17.92 -8.67
C VAL A 1 -3.70 -19.41 -9.01
N CYS A 2 -4.62 -20.17 -8.42
CA CYS A 2 -4.64 -21.64 -8.55
C CYS A 2 -4.99 -22.16 -9.95
N SER A 3 -5.91 -21.50 -10.68
CA SER A 3 -6.35 -21.99 -12.00
C SER A 3 -5.43 -21.56 -13.14
N LEU A 4 -5.07 -20.28 -13.20
CA LEU A 4 -4.23 -19.73 -14.28
C LEU A 4 -2.73 -20.00 -14.07
N GLY A 5 -2.32 -20.43 -12.87
CA GLY A 5 -0.91 -20.73 -12.59
C GLY A 5 0.02 -19.52 -12.69
N ILE A 6 -0.46 -18.30 -12.41
CA ILE A 6 0.34 -17.08 -12.48
C ILE A 6 1.59 -17.18 -11.61
N LYS A 7 2.68 -16.54 -12.07
CA LYS A 7 3.98 -16.50 -11.39
C LYS A 7 4.24 -15.20 -10.65
N ASN A 8 3.49 -14.14 -10.95
CA ASN A 8 3.69 -12.81 -10.38
C ASN A 8 2.37 -12.20 -9.93
N ILE A 9 2.38 -11.56 -8.77
CA ILE A 9 1.37 -10.60 -8.33
C ILE A 9 2.07 -9.25 -8.18
N LEU A 10 1.48 -8.20 -8.74
CA LEU A 10 1.93 -6.83 -8.55
C LEU A 10 0.88 -6.06 -7.76
N VAL A 11 1.27 -5.53 -6.60
CA VAL A 11 0.51 -4.49 -5.92
C VAL A 11 1.10 -3.15 -6.37
N LEU A 12 0.31 -2.39 -7.11
CA LEU A 12 0.69 -1.08 -7.63
C LEU A 12 0.00 0.01 -6.83
N GLY A 13 0.76 0.76 -6.04
CA GLY A 13 0.33 2.02 -5.45
C GLY A 13 0.75 3.21 -6.31
N HIS A 14 0.36 4.41 -5.86
CA HIS A 14 0.75 5.65 -6.50
C HIS A 14 0.73 6.83 -5.53
N THR A 15 1.49 7.87 -5.85
CA THR A 15 1.47 9.12 -5.11
C THR A 15 0.16 9.88 -5.33
N GLN A 16 -0.18 10.82 -4.44
CA GLN A 16 -1.41 11.61 -4.52
C GLN A 16 -2.71 10.78 -4.50
N CYS A 17 -2.70 9.61 -3.85
CA CYS A 17 -3.86 8.74 -3.79
C CYS A 17 -5.02 9.37 -2.99
N GLY A 18 -6.11 9.71 -3.68
CA GLY A 18 -7.30 10.31 -3.06
C GLY A 18 -7.95 9.43 -1.99
N GLY A 19 -7.92 8.11 -2.14
CA GLY A 19 -8.41 7.18 -1.11
C GLY A 19 -7.59 7.27 0.18
N ILE A 20 -6.27 7.31 0.07
CA ILE A 20 -5.38 7.48 1.22
C ILE A 20 -5.51 8.88 1.83
N ALA A 21 -5.65 9.92 0.99
CA ALA A 21 -5.92 11.27 1.47
C ALA A 21 -7.21 11.34 2.29
N ASN A 22 -8.26 10.63 1.87
CA ASN A 22 -9.52 10.54 2.61
C ASN A 22 -9.34 9.95 4.02
N ILE A 23 -8.43 9.00 4.22
CA ILE A 23 -8.14 8.44 5.55
C ILE A 23 -7.63 9.56 6.49
N LEU A 24 -6.69 10.38 6.02
CA LEU A 24 -6.13 11.48 6.80
C LEU A 24 -7.16 12.57 7.11
N GLU A 25 -8.12 12.78 6.22
CA GLU A 25 -9.19 13.77 6.36
C GLU A 25 -10.34 13.30 7.25
N THR A 26 -10.70 12.02 7.17
CA THR A 26 -11.79 11.43 7.97
C THR A 26 -11.49 11.47 9.47
N LYS A 27 -10.21 11.47 9.87
CA LYS A 27 -9.82 11.76 11.27
C LYS A 27 -10.24 13.16 11.74
N LYS A 28 -10.27 14.15 10.83
CA LYS A 28 -10.65 15.53 11.13
C LYS A 28 -12.15 15.78 10.96
N GLN A 29 -12.85 14.94 10.20
CA GLN A 29 -14.27 15.09 9.90
C GLN A 29 -15.02 13.77 10.18
N PRO A 30 -15.42 13.52 11.44
CA PRO A 30 -16.11 12.29 11.85
C PRO A 30 -17.40 12.01 11.06
N ALA A 31 -18.04 13.04 10.53
CA ALA A 31 -19.22 12.92 9.67
C ALA A 31 -18.97 12.10 8.38
N LEU A 32 -17.71 11.99 7.92
CA LEU A 32 -17.35 11.20 6.75
C LEU A 32 -17.19 9.70 7.04
N LYS A 33 -17.18 9.28 8.33
CA LYS A 33 -16.97 7.87 8.72
C LYS A 33 -18.05 6.91 8.21
N GLU A 34 -19.26 7.40 7.99
CA GLU A 34 -20.36 6.58 7.47
C GLU A 34 -20.38 6.48 5.94
N SER A 35 -19.47 7.19 5.26
CA SER A 35 -19.38 7.10 3.80
C SER A 35 -18.88 5.73 3.35
N PHE A 36 -19.34 5.28 2.17
CA PHE A 36 -18.85 4.06 1.55
C PHE A 36 -17.32 4.07 1.37
N ILE A 37 -16.76 5.23 1.01
CA ILE A 37 -15.31 5.42 0.83
C ILE A 37 -14.59 5.18 2.16
N ALA A 38 -15.05 5.77 3.27
CA ALA A 38 -14.42 5.59 4.56
C ALA A 38 -14.45 4.12 5.02
N LYS A 39 -15.56 3.41 4.81
CA LYS A 39 -15.69 1.97 5.12
C LYS A 39 -14.75 1.11 4.26
N TRP A 40 -14.68 1.39 2.96
CA TRP A 40 -13.76 0.69 2.06
C TRP A 40 -12.29 0.91 2.46
N MET A 41 -11.95 2.14 2.86
CA MET A 41 -10.59 2.51 3.25
C MET A 41 -10.21 2.08 4.68
N GLU A 42 -11.11 1.45 5.44
CA GLU A 42 -10.87 1.04 6.83
C GLU A 42 -9.70 0.06 6.96
N LEU A 43 -9.55 -0.87 6.02
CA LEU A 43 -8.43 -1.81 5.97
C LEU A 43 -7.08 -1.10 5.87
N ALA A 44 -7.00 -0.04 5.05
CA ALA A 44 -5.80 0.77 4.91
C ALA A 44 -5.60 1.72 6.11
N ASN A 45 -6.67 2.15 6.78
CA ASN A 45 -6.61 3.07 7.91
C ASN A 45 -5.82 2.50 9.10
N MET A 46 -5.90 1.20 9.34
CA MET A 46 -5.08 0.54 10.37
C MET A 46 -3.58 0.69 10.05
N ALA A 47 -3.18 0.36 8.82
CA ALA A 47 -1.78 0.50 8.37
C ALA A 47 -1.29 1.96 8.37
N CYS A 48 -2.18 2.91 8.07
CA CYS A 48 -1.86 4.32 8.06
C CYS A 48 -1.77 4.92 9.47
N SER A 49 -2.41 4.32 10.49
CA SER A 49 -2.44 4.92 11.84
C SER A 49 -1.06 4.96 12.50
N ASP A 50 -0.24 3.93 12.28
CA ASP A 50 1.15 3.90 12.76
C ASP A 50 2.05 4.86 11.97
N ALA A 51 1.81 4.99 10.67
CA ALA A 51 2.50 5.91 9.77
C ALA A 51 2.28 7.39 10.14
N ILE A 52 1.04 7.75 10.46
CA ILE A 52 0.66 9.13 10.80
C ILE A 52 1.39 9.60 12.05
N ASN A 53 1.56 8.72 13.04
CA ASN A 53 2.26 9.05 14.27
C ASN A 53 3.77 9.21 14.04
N SER A 54 4.36 8.39 13.17
CA SER A 54 5.80 8.43 12.87
C SER A 54 6.20 9.52 11.87
N CYS A 55 5.24 10.10 11.15
CA CYS A 55 5.48 11.04 10.04
C CYS A 55 4.83 12.42 10.25
N ASN A 56 4.52 12.78 11.50
CA ASN A 56 3.85 14.04 11.83
C ASN A 56 4.65 15.32 11.44
N TYR A 57 5.96 15.19 11.26
CA TYR A 57 6.87 16.25 10.84
C TYR A 57 6.84 16.50 9.33
N LEU A 58 6.25 15.60 8.54
CA LEU A 58 6.12 15.74 7.09
C LEU A 58 4.92 16.61 6.71
N SER A 59 4.95 17.17 5.49
CA SER A 59 3.79 17.85 4.91
C SER A 59 2.61 16.88 4.72
N LYS A 60 1.40 17.41 4.56
CA LYS A 60 0.20 16.57 4.34
C LYS A 60 0.35 15.68 3.10
N GLU A 61 0.92 16.20 2.01
CA GLU A 61 1.12 15.42 0.78
C GLU A 61 2.10 14.27 0.99
N GLU A 62 3.22 14.53 1.67
CA GLU A 62 4.19 13.50 2.02
C GLU A 62 3.61 12.46 2.98
N GLN A 63 2.76 12.87 3.94
CA GLN A 63 2.03 11.94 4.80
C GLN A 63 1.10 11.03 4.00
N VAL A 64 0.39 11.55 2.97
CA VAL A 64 -0.46 10.74 2.08
C VAL A 64 0.38 9.70 1.36
N ASP A 65 1.48 10.10 0.74
CA ASP A 65 2.33 9.18 -0.03
C ASP A 65 2.95 8.11 0.86
N GLN A 66 3.41 8.51 2.04
CA GLN A 66 3.97 7.58 3.02
C GLN A 66 2.91 6.60 3.52
N CYS A 67 1.69 7.07 3.84
CA CYS A 67 0.55 6.23 4.18
C CYS A 67 0.21 5.25 3.05
N GLY A 68 0.26 5.70 1.79
CA GLY A 68 0.07 4.84 0.62
C GLY A 68 1.09 3.71 0.56
N ARG A 69 2.35 3.99 0.89
CA ARG A 69 3.40 2.97 1.00
C ARG A 69 3.13 1.95 2.09
N TYR A 70 2.66 2.37 3.26
CA TYR A 70 2.25 1.45 4.31
C TYR A 70 1.03 0.61 3.93
N ALA A 71 0.05 1.19 3.24
CA ALA A 71 -1.10 0.44 2.74
C ALA A 71 -0.72 -0.65 1.72
N MET A 72 0.31 -0.40 0.88
CA MET A 72 0.87 -1.44 0.02
C MET A 72 1.54 -2.56 0.81
N MET A 73 2.30 -2.24 1.86
CA MET A 73 2.88 -3.26 2.75
C MET A 73 1.80 -4.10 3.42
N GLU A 74 0.71 -3.47 3.85
CA GLU A 74 -0.41 -4.20 4.44
C GLU A 74 -1.11 -5.08 3.42
N SER A 75 -1.22 -4.63 2.17
CA SER A 75 -1.73 -5.46 1.07
C SER A 75 -0.85 -6.69 0.84
N LEU A 76 0.48 -6.55 0.93
CA LEU A 76 1.39 -7.69 0.89
C LEU A 76 1.15 -8.65 2.07
N ARG A 77 1.03 -8.14 3.30
CA ARG A 77 0.72 -8.97 4.48
C ARG A 77 -0.60 -9.71 4.30
N ASN A 78 -1.64 -9.02 3.85
CA ASN A 78 -2.95 -9.60 3.57
C ASN A 78 -2.86 -10.69 2.50
N LEU A 79 -2.10 -10.50 1.41
CA LEU A 79 -1.90 -11.54 0.40
C LEU A 79 -1.27 -12.80 1.00
N LEU A 80 -0.35 -12.66 1.95
CA LEU A 80 0.31 -13.78 2.63
C LEU A 80 -0.59 -14.49 3.66
N THR A 81 -1.77 -13.94 4.00
CA THR A 81 -2.75 -14.63 4.86
C THR A 81 -3.50 -15.75 4.12
N PHE A 82 -3.48 -15.75 2.78
CA PHE A 82 -4.12 -16.80 1.99
C PHE A 82 -3.18 -18.02 1.86
N PRO A 83 -3.55 -19.20 2.38
CA PRO A 83 -2.65 -20.37 2.40
C PRO A 83 -2.11 -20.73 1.01
N TRP A 84 -2.96 -20.71 -0.01
CA TRP A 84 -2.58 -21.04 -1.39
C TRP A 84 -1.64 -20.01 -2.06
N ILE A 85 -1.58 -18.78 -1.55
CA ILE A 85 -0.58 -17.78 -1.97
C ILE A 85 0.71 -18.04 -1.21
N LEU A 86 0.63 -18.17 0.11
CA LEU A 86 1.78 -18.40 0.98
C LEU A 86 2.58 -19.64 0.57
N ASP A 87 1.92 -20.76 0.31
CA ASP A 87 2.56 -22.01 -0.13
C ASP A 87 3.34 -21.85 -1.45
N ARG A 88 2.80 -21.04 -2.38
CA ARG A 88 3.44 -20.77 -3.68
C ARG A 88 4.59 -19.79 -3.56
N VAL A 89 4.51 -18.83 -2.66
CA VAL A 89 5.64 -17.94 -2.34
C VAL A 89 6.77 -18.74 -1.68
N ASN A 90 6.46 -19.60 -0.71
CA ASN A 90 7.43 -20.44 0.00
C ASN A 90 8.13 -21.46 -0.92
N SER A 91 7.45 -21.93 -1.96
CA SER A 91 8.01 -22.82 -2.98
C SER A 91 8.66 -22.08 -4.17
N SER A 92 8.78 -20.75 -4.10
CA SER A 92 9.30 -19.90 -5.18
C SER A 92 8.54 -20.03 -6.51
N ALA A 93 7.30 -20.53 -6.47
CA ALA A 93 6.41 -20.66 -7.64
C ALA A 93 5.59 -19.38 -7.91
N LEU A 94 5.61 -18.42 -6.99
CA LEU A 94 4.91 -17.15 -7.06
C LEU A 94 5.76 -16.06 -6.39
N GLU A 95 5.95 -14.94 -7.07
CA GLU A 95 6.56 -13.74 -6.51
C GLU A 95 5.51 -12.63 -6.35
N ILE A 96 5.66 -11.83 -5.29
CA ILE A 96 4.81 -10.66 -5.03
C ILE A 96 5.70 -9.42 -5.06
N HIS A 97 5.33 -8.48 -5.94
CA HIS A 97 6.05 -7.24 -6.17
C HIS A 97 5.23 -6.06 -5.64
N LEU A 98 5.89 -5.07 -5.05
CA LEU A 98 5.28 -3.79 -4.67
C LEU A 98 5.89 -2.68 -5.52
N TRP A 99 5.08 -2.05 -6.37
CA TRP A 99 5.52 -0.90 -7.17
C TRP A 99 4.72 0.33 -6.75
N ASN A 100 5.38 1.49 -6.76
CA ASN A 100 4.77 2.78 -6.53
C ASN A 100 4.98 3.66 -7.76
N PHE A 101 3.92 4.20 -8.31
CA PHE A 101 4.03 5.18 -9.40
C PHE A 101 4.01 6.61 -8.83
N ASP A 102 5.10 7.36 -9.01
CA ASP A 102 5.12 8.77 -8.66
C ASP A 102 4.46 9.60 -9.78
N LEU A 103 3.19 9.96 -9.60
CA LEU A 103 2.41 10.76 -10.54
C LEU A 103 3.02 12.13 -10.82
N ARG A 104 3.77 12.71 -9.87
CA ARG A 104 4.39 14.03 -10.06
C ARG A 104 5.58 13.98 -11.01
N LYS A 105 6.33 12.89 -10.93
CA LYS A 105 7.63 12.77 -11.61
C LYS A 105 7.61 11.78 -12.78
N GLY A 106 6.54 10.99 -12.90
CA GLY A 106 6.32 10.06 -14.00
C GLY A 106 7.21 8.82 -13.98
N PHE A 107 7.74 8.43 -12.82
CA PHE A 107 8.57 7.23 -12.70
C PHE A 107 7.96 6.17 -11.80
N LEU A 108 8.42 4.94 -11.99
CA LEU A 108 8.12 3.80 -11.15
C LEU A 108 9.21 3.61 -10.09
N GLU A 109 8.76 3.33 -8.87
CA GLU A 109 9.59 2.87 -7.78
C GLU A 109 9.23 1.42 -7.46
N VAL A 110 10.22 0.60 -7.15
CA VAL A 110 10.04 -0.79 -6.74
C VAL A 110 10.51 -0.93 -5.31
N TYR A 111 9.76 -1.68 -4.51
CA TYR A 111 10.18 -2.02 -3.16
C TYR A 111 11.34 -3.02 -3.17
N ASN A 112 12.45 -2.63 -2.55
CA ASN A 112 13.57 -3.51 -2.27
C ASN A 112 13.45 -4.02 -0.82
N LYS A 113 13.29 -5.34 -0.67
CA LYS A 113 13.13 -6.00 0.62
C LYS A 113 14.40 -5.97 1.48
N GLU A 114 15.59 -6.02 0.87
CA GLU A 114 16.86 -6.01 1.60
C GLU A 114 17.14 -4.66 2.25
N GLN A 115 16.73 -3.58 1.57
CA GLN A 115 16.94 -2.20 2.03
C GLN A 115 15.71 -1.61 2.73
N ASP A 116 14.60 -2.35 2.76
CA ASP A 116 13.29 -1.93 3.27
C ASP A 116 12.83 -0.56 2.72
N LYS A 117 13.04 -0.34 1.41
CA LYS A 117 12.81 0.96 0.77
C LYS A 117 12.28 0.83 -0.65
N PHE A 118 11.47 1.81 -1.06
CA PHE A 118 11.13 2.02 -2.46
C PHE A 118 12.29 2.73 -3.16
N MET A 119 12.70 2.19 -4.31
CA MET A 119 13.82 2.68 -5.11
C MET A 119 13.36 2.89 -6.56
N HIS A 120 13.89 3.90 -7.24
CA HIS A 120 13.58 4.09 -8.66
C HIS A 120 13.97 2.87 -9.48
N LEU A 121 13.05 2.43 -10.34
CA LEU A 121 13.35 1.47 -11.38
C LEU A 121 14.27 2.18 -12.40
N LYS A 122 15.49 1.67 -12.57
CA LYS A 122 16.45 2.17 -13.55
C LYS A 122 16.08 1.75 -14.97
#